data_AF-A0A7S2AFQ7-F1
#
_entry.id   AF-A0A7S2AFQ7-F1
#
_cell.length_a   1.000
_cell.length_b   1.000
_cell.length_c   1.000
_cell.angle_alpha   90.00
_cell.angle_beta   90.00
_cell.angle_gamma   90.00
#
_symmetry.space_group_name_H-M   'P 1'
#
loop_
_entity.id
_entity.type
_entity.pdbx_description
1 polymer ?
#
loop_
_entity_poly.entity_id
_entity_poly.type
_entity_poly.pdbx_seq_one_letter_code
_entity_poly.pdbx_strand_id
1 'polypeptide(L)'
;FGELALLYDKPRTASVIALEDSQLWVMERDDFAVAVRRLTKRPVMRKTVELLRSTNLFAGLKEEDLSWIAMVCRPKVLQNGEVLVRQGEAVDKFFILQLGEIKAWEASDYGEIGGEAFREPGKIIEKRSLAMAEWPVTLRASNDLTLVVWISKLTLEVMLDGPTEKLLEKVESGSIDDWWPFR
;
A
#
# COMPACT_ATOMS: atom_id res chain seq x y z
N PHE A 1 -16.66 7.82 -9.80
CA PHE A 1 -15.89 8.79 -9.00
C PHE A 1 -16.44 8.80 -7.58
N GLY A 2 -15.63 9.18 -6.59
CA GLY A 2 -16.07 9.25 -5.19
C GLY A 2 -15.96 7.93 -4.43
N GLU A 3 -15.18 6.94 -4.90
CA GLU A 3 -14.99 5.70 -4.14
C GLU A 3 -14.43 5.96 -2.73
N LEU A 4 -13.59 6.99 -2.57
CA LEU A 4 -13.04 7.37 -1.28
C LEU A 4 -14.10 7.95 -0.34
N ALA A 5 -15.15 8.62 -0.86
CA ALA A 5 -16.27 9.11 -0.07
C ALA A 5 -17.22 7.98 0.37
N LEU A 6 -17.27 6.88 -0.39
CA LEU A 6 -17.97 5.66 0.02
C LEU A 6 -17.18 4.90 1.11
N LEU A 7 -15.85 5.02 1.09
CA LEU A 7 -14.95 4.34 2.03
C LEU A 7 -14.77 5.08 3.37
N TYR A 8 -14.70 6.42 3.37
CA TYR A 8 -14.17 7.18 4.52
C TYR A 8 -15.08 8.24 5.14
N ASP A 9 -16.30 8.41 4.66
CA ASP A 9 -17.12 9.57 5.04
C ASP A 9 -16.42 10.92 4.91
N LYS A 10 -15.57 11.03 3.89
CA LYS A 10 -14.78 12.23 3.65
C LYS A 10 -15.43 13.15 2.61
N PRO A 11 -15.25 14.47 2.76
CA PRO A 11 -15.59 15.42 1.70
C PRO A 11 -14.95 15.00 0.39
N ARG A 12 -15.64 15.25 -0.73
CA ARG A 12 -15.08 14.93 -2.05
C ARG A 12 -13.78 15.71 -2.24
N THR A 13 -12.73 15.02 -2.62
CA THR A 13 -11.41 15.61 -2.88
C THR A 13 -11.30 16.31 -4.23
N ALA A 14 -12.31 16.15 -5.10
CA ALA A 14 -12.40 16.83 -6.39
C ALA A 14 -13.86 17.11 -6.78
N SER A 15 -14.06 18.21 -7.49
CA SER A 15 -15.32 18.51 -8.18
C SER A 15 -15.39 17.73 -9.49
N VAL A 16 -16.57 17.19 -9.81
CA VAL A 16 -16.81 16.47 -11.07
C VAL A 16 -17.91 17.20 -11.83
N ILE A 17 -17.63 17.54 -13.09
CA ILE A 17 -18.54 18.23 -13.99
C ILE A 17 -18.72 17.34 -15.22
N ALA A 18 -19.95 17.11 -15.65
CA ALA A 18 -20.23 16.42 -16.90
C ALA A 18 -19.93 17.36 -18.08
N LEU A 19 -19.11 16.91 -19.03
CA LEU A 19 -18.76 17.68 -20.24
C LEU A 19 -19.76 17.47 -21.38
N GLU A 20 -20.59 16.45 -21.26
CA GLU A 20 -21.61 16.04 -22.22
C GLU A 20 -22.76 15.31 -21.51
N ASP A 21 -23.87 15.12 -22.20
CA ASP A 21 -25.04 14.40 -21.67
C ASP A 21 -24.64 12.98 -21.24
N SER A 22 -24.76 12.71 -19.94
CA SER A 22 -24.20 11.51 -19.31
C SER A 22 -25.25 10.80 -18.45
N GLN A 23 -25.22 9.46 -18.47
CA GLN A 23 -25.94 8.61 -17.52
C GLN A 23 -24.96 7.98 -16.55
N LEU A 24 -25.30 7.99 -15.25
CA LEU A 24 -24.42 7.51 -14.19
C LEU A 24 -25.13 6.47 -13.35
N TRP A 25 -24.39 5.44 -12.95
CA TRP A 25 -24.80 4.49 -11.91
C TRP A 25 -24.35 5.01 -10.55
N VAL A 26 -25.29 5.07 -9.60
CA VAL A 26 -25.03 5.50 -8.22
C VAL A 26 -25.14 4.28 -7.31
N MET A 27 -24.19 4.16 -6.40
CA MET A 27 -24.23 3.19 -5.30
C MET A 27 -24.25 3.97 -4.00
N GLU A 28 -25.20 3.65 -3.13
CA GLU A 28 -25.28 4.25 -1.81
C GLU A 28 -24.20 3.68 -0.89
N ARG A 29 -23.82 4.45 0.13
CA ARG A 29 -22.78 4.02 1.07
C ARG A 29 -23.16 2.75 1.80
N ASP A 30 -24.40 2.63 2.25
CA ASP A 30 -24.83 1.48 3.06
C ASP A 30 -24.79 0.19 2.22
N ASP A 31 -25.22 0.26 0.96
CA ASP A 31 -25.10 -0.84 0.01
C ASP A 31 -23.64 -1.24 -0.23
N PHE A 32 -22.78 -0.23 -0.41
CA PHE A 32 -21.34 -0.44 -0.54
C PHE A 32 -20.75 -1.09 0.71
N ALA A 33 -21.06 -0.58 1.92
CA ALA A 33 -20.58 -1.11 3.20
C ALA A 33 -21.01 -2.57 3.43
N VAL A 34 -22.26 -2.92 3.06
CA VAL A 34 -22.74 -4.30 3.14
C VAL A 34 -21.97 -5.21 2.17
N ALA A 35 -21.72 -4.77 0.93
CA ALA A 35 -20.95 -5.53 -0.05
C ALA A 35 -19.51 -5.75 0.44
N VAL A 36 -18.87 -4.71 0.96
CA VAL A 36 -17.53 -4.73 1.56
C VAL A 36 -17.47 -5.74 2.69
N ARG A 37 -18.41 -5.69 3.64
CA ARG A 37 -18.42 -6.57 4.82
C ARG A 37 -18.52 -8.05 4.46
N ARG A 38 -19.10 -8.38 3.29
CA ARG A 38 -19.11 -9.74 2.74
C ARG A 38 -17.76 -10.11 2.13
N LEU A 39 -17.10 -9.18 1.45
CA LEU A 39 -15.76 -9.38 0.87
C LEU A 39 -14.68 -9.51 1.96
N THR A 40 -14.79 -8.78 3.06
CA THR A 40 -13.79 -8.80 4.15
C THR A 40 -13.81 -10.09 4.98
N LYS A 41 -14.92 -10.83 4.96
CA LYS A 41 -15.00 -12.17 5.59
C LYS A 41 -14.27 -13.26 4.80
N ARG A 42 -13.73 -12.97 3.60
CA ARG A 42 -12.99 -13.96 2.80
C ARG A 42 -11.63 -14.28 3.44
N PRO A 43 -11.16 -15.54 3.38
CA PRO A 43 -9.87 -15.94 3.96
C PRO A 43 -8.67 -15.12 3.46
N VAL A 44 -8.71 -14.73 2.18
CA VAL A 44 -7.66 -13.90 1.55
C VAL A 44 -7.59 -12.53 2.22
N MET A 45 -8.74 -11.91 2.55
CA MET A 45 -8.75 -10.60 3.19
C MET A 45 -8.22 -10.66 4.63
N ARG A 46 -8.57 -11.72 5.38
CA ARG A 46 -8.05 -11.93 6.74
C ARG A 46 -6.52 -11.98 6.75
N LYS A 47 -5.92 -12.69 5.81
CA LYS A 47 -4.45 -12.75 5.66
C LYS A 47 -3.83 -11.38 5.41
N THR A 48 -4.46 -10.55 4.58
CA THR A 48 -4.00 -9.18 4.35
C THR A 48 -4.14 -8.32 5.60
N VAL A 49 -5.25 -8.43 6.33
CA VAL A 49 -5.44 -7.70 7.60
C VAL A 49 -4.41 -8.11 8.65
N GLU A 50 -4.13 -9.41 8.78
CA GLU A 50 -3.09 -9.94 9.67
C GLU A 50 -1.69 -9.42 9.28
N LEU A 51 -1.39 -9.41 7.98
CA LEU A 51 -0.15 -8.85 7.44
C LEU A 51 -0.01 -7.36 7.76
N LEU A 52 -1.06 -6.56 7.53
CA LEU A 52 -1.04 -5.13 7.83
C LEU A 52 -0.83 -4.91 9.33
N ARG A 53 -1.53 -5.68 10.17
CA ARG A 53 -1.40 -5.63 11.63
C ARG A 53 -0.01 -5.98 12.13
N SER A 54 0.71 -6.88 11.45
CA SER A 54 2.09 -7.23 11.81
C SER A 54 3.11 -6.17 11.38
N THR A 55 2.72 -5.15 10.62
CA THR A 55 3.60 -4.04 10.26
C THR A 55 3.57 -2.93 11.31
N ASN A 56 4.72 -2.31 11.56
CA ASN A 56 4.79 -1.17 12.49
C ASN A 56 4.05 0.08 11.96
N LEU A 57 3.92 0.21 10.64
CA LEU A 57 3.25 1.35 9.98
C LEU A 57 1.79 1.45 10.40
N PHE A 58 1.08 0.31 10.38
CA PHE A 58 -0.33 0.22 10.73
C PHE A 58 -0.59 -0.18 12.19
N ALA A 59 0.46 -0.22 13.02
CA ALA A 59 0.31 -0.53 14.44
C ALA A 59 -0.58 0.51 15.13
N GLY A 60 -1.59 0.03 15.87
CA GLY A 60 -2.57 0.86 16.58
C GLY A 60 -3.87 1.15 15.81
N LEU A 61 -3.97 0.76 14.53
CA LEU A 61 -5.22 0.87 13.78
C LEU A 61 -6.29 -0.11 14.26
N LYS A 62 -7.55 0.34 14.20
CA LYS A 62 -8.71 -0.52 14.49
C LYS A 62 -8.88 -1.53 13.37
N GLU A 63 -9.54 -2.64 13.67
CA GLU A 63 -9.74 -3.71 12.69
C GLU A 63 -10.57 -3.28 11.48
N GLU A 64 -11.49 -2.33 11.68
CA GLU A 64 -12.28 -1.73 10.60
C GLU A 64 -11.39 -0.95 9.64
N ASP A 65 -10.48 -0.11 10.14
CA ASP A 65 -9.53 0.65 9.33
C ASP A 65 -8.58 -0.27 8.56
N LEU A 66 -8.04 -1.30 9.23
CA LEU A 66 -7.20 -2.31 8.59
C LEU A 66 -7.95 -3.07 7.50
N SER A 67 -9.24 -3.37 7.72
CA SER A 67 -10.08 -4.05 6.72
C SER A 67 -10.29 -3.18 5.48
N TRP A 68 -10.44 -1.87 5.65
CA TRP A 68 -10.53 -0.94 4.54
C TRP A 68 -9.21 -0.86 3.76
N ILE A 69 -8.07 -0.71 4.44
CA ILE A 69 -6.74 -0.70 3.82
C ILE A 69 -6.50 -2.01 3.07
N ALA A 70 -6.81 -3.14 3.68
CA ALA A 70 -6.69 -4.46 3.06
C ALA A 70 -7.52 -4.58 1.76
N MET A 71 -8.64 -3.88 1.66
CA MET A 71 -9.52 -3.95 0.48
C MET A 71 -8.99 -3.16 -0.72
N VAL A 72 -8.33 -2.02 -0.48
CA VAL A 72 -7.74 -1.24 -1.58
C VAL A 72 -6.36 -1.76 -1.97
N CYS A 73 -5.70 -2.48 -1.07
CA CYS A 73 -4.48 -3.22 -1.34
C CYS A 73 -4.65 -4.16 -2.54
N ARG A 74 -3.57 -4.29 -3.31
CA ARG A 74 -3.53 -5.13 -4.52
C ARG A 74 -2.41 -6.17 -4.40
N PRO A 75 -2.72 -7.46 -4.52
CA PRO A 75 -1.69 -8.49 -4.53
C PRO A 75 -0.93 -8.47 -5.86
N LYS A 76 0.36 -8.78 -5.82
CA LYS A 76 1.20 -9.07 -6.99
C LYS A 76 2.05 -10.29 -6.66
N VAL A 77 1.88 -11.33 -7.48
CA VAL A 77 2.70 -12.55 -7.44
C VAL A 77 3.88 -12.34 -8.38
N LEU A 78 5.06 -12.74 -7.95
CA LEU A 78 6.30 -12.69 -8.69
C LEU A 78 6.94 -14.07 -8.73
N GLN A 79 7.50 -14.43 -9.88
CA GLN A 79 8.36 -15.60 -10.05
C GLN A 79 9.83 -15.25 -9.84
N ASN A 80 10.68 -16.27 -9.70
CA ASN A 80 12.11 -16.09 -9.51
C ASN A 80 12.72 -15.26 -10.65
N GLY A 81 13.46 -14.20 -10.30
CA GLY A 81 14.06 -13.26 -11.23
C GLY A 81 13.12 -12.16 -11.73
N GLU A 82 11.82 -12.24 -11.47
CA GLU A 82 10.85 -11.23 -11.91
C GLU A 82 11.07 -9.89 -11.18
N VAL A 83 11.02 -8.80 -11.94
CA VAL A 83 11.26 -7.44 -11.45
C VAL A 83 9.98 -6.88 -10.84
N LEU A 84 10.06 -6.48 -9.57
CA LEU A 84 8.98 -5.76 -8.91
C LEU A 84 8.95 -4.29 -9.35
N VAL A 85 10.11 -3.63 -9.28
CA VAL A 85 10.37 -2.21 -9.62
C VAL A 85 11.80 -2.07 -10.14
N ARG A 86 12.03 -1.18 -11.10
CA ARG A 86 13.38 -0.87 -11.62
C ARG A 86 13.98 0.37 -10.94
N GLN A 87 15.30 0.40 -10.84
CA GLN A 87 16.02 1.62 -10.50
C GLN A 87 15.68 2.73 -11.52
N GLY A 88 15.50 3.97 -11.04
CA GLY A 88 15.10 5.12 -11.84
C GLY A 88 13.58 5.23 -12.05
N GLU A 89 12.79 4.22 -11.70
CA GLU A 89 11.35 4.23 -11.92
C GLU A 89 10.67 5.22 -10.95
N ALA A 90 9.76 6.05 -11.47
CA ALA A 90 8.91 6.88 -10.62
C ALA A 90 7.81 6.01 -10.00
N VAL A 91 7.88 5.77 -8.69
CA VAL A 91 6.97 4.88 -7.99
C VAL A 91 6.31 5.60 -6.82
N ASP A 92 4.99 5.64 -6.86
CA ASP A 92 4.10 6.22 -5.86
C ASP A 92 3.41 5.14 -5.02
N LYS A 93 4.07 4.00 -4.81
CA LYS A 93 3.47 2.79 -4.18
C LYS A 93 4.29 2.29 -3.02
N PHE A 94 3.60 1.87 -1.98
CA PHE A 94 4.14 1.06 -0.89
C PHE A 94 4.01 -0.41 -1.27
N PHE A 95 5.08 -1.19 -1.09
CA PHE A 95 5.03 -2.64 -1.18
C PHE A 95 5.23 -3.26 0.20
N ILE A 96 4.48 -4.32 0.48
CA ILE A 96 4.57 -5.09 1.72
C ILE A 96 4.82 -6.54 1.32
N LEU A 97 5.93 -7.10 1.77
CA LEU A 97 6.24 -8.51 1.53
C LEU A 97 5.28 -9.38 2.34
N GLN A 98 4.47 -10.20 1.67
CA GLN A 98 3.58 -11.14 2.34
C GLN A 98 4.19 -12.54 2.44
N LEU A 99 4.90 -12.97 1.40
CA LEU A 99 5.53 -14.28 1.31
C LEU A 99 6.72 -14.20 0.35
N GLY A 100 7.74 -15.00 0.62
CA GLY A 100 8.85 -15.24 -0.29
C GLY A 100 10.03 -14.31 -0.02
N GLU A 101 10.77 -13.99 -1.07
CA GLU A 101 12.03 -13.24 -0.94
C GLU A 101 12.18 -12.22 -2.06
N ILE A 102 12.61 -11.01 -1.69
CA ILE A 102 12.95 -9.93 -2.64
C ILE A 102 14.38 -9.47 -2.37
N LYS A 103 15.16 -9.32 -3.44
CA LYS A 103 16.54 -8.82 -3.37
C LYS A 103 16.67 -7.50 -4.13
N ALA A 104 17.43 -6.57 -3.55
CA ALA A 104 17.79 -5.31 -4.18
C ALA A 104 19.04 -5.45 -5.05
N TRP A 105 19.07 -4.71 -6.15
CA TRP A 105 20.18 -4.65 -7.11
C TRP A 105 20.47 -3.19 -7.45
N GLU A 106 21.69 -2.75 -7.20
CA GLU A 106 22.14 -1.40 -7.50
C GLU A 106 22.97 -1.40 -8.79
N ALA A 107 22.66 -0.50 -9.71
CA ALA A 107 23.46 -0.31 -10.91
C ALA A 107 24.82 0.33 -10.57
N SER A 108 25.87 -0.18 -11.20
CA SER A 108 27.26 0.30 -11.08
C SER A 108 27.92 0.31 -12.45
N ASP A 109 29.08 0.97 -12.57
CA ASP A 109 29.87 1.01 -13.81
C ASP A 109 30.29 -0.39 -14.33
N TYR A 110 30.27 -1.39 -13.44
CA TYR A 110 30.68 -2.77 -13.74
C TYR A 110 29.50 -3.74 -13.87
N GLY A 111 28.26 -3.23 -13.92
CA GLY A 111 27.03 -4.03 -13.96
C GLY A 111 26.19 -3.86 -12.70
N GLU A 112 25.42 -4.88 -12.32
CA GLU A 112 24.53 -4.82 -11.15
C GLU A 112 25.16 -5.50 -9.92
N ILE A 113 25.13 -4.80 -8.78
CA ILE A 113 25.60 -5.31 -7.49
C ILE A 113 24.37 -5.69 -6.67
N GLY A 114 24.27 -6.97 -6.31
CA GLY A 114 23.16 -7.48 -5.48
C GLY A 114 23.36 -7.17 -3.99
N GLY A 115 22.37 -6.54 -3.38
CA GLY A 115 22.31 -6.22 -1.96
C GLY A 115 21.67 -7.31 -1.10
N GLU A 116 21.21 -6.93 0.10
CA GLU A 116 20.52 -7.83 1.03
C GLU A 116 19.15 -8.26 0.49
N ALA A 117 18.72 -9.46 0.89
CA ALA A 117 17.41 -10.01 0.57
C ALA A 117 16.44 -9.87 1.74
N PHE A 118 15.23 -9.38 1.45
CA PHE A 118 14.13 -9.26 2.39
C PHE A 118 13.29 -10.53 2.38
N ARG A 119 13.09 -11.13 3.56
CA ARG A 119 12.34 -12.39 3.77
C ARG A 119 11.20 -12.29 4.77
N GLU A 120 11.18 -11.21 5.55
CA GLU A 120 10.27 -11.04 6.67
C GLU A 120 8.86 -10.67 6.16
N PRO A 121 7.82 -11.50 6.42
CA PRO A 121 6.45 -11.08 6.16
C PRO A 121 6.11 -9.81 6.94
N GLY A 122 5.45 -8.86 6.30
CA GLY A 122 5.14 -7.54 6.84
C GLY A 122 6.25 -6.52 6.65
N LYS A 123 7.41 -6.91 6.07
CA LYS A 123 8.44 -5.96 5.69
C LYS A 123 7.90 -4.98 4.66
N ILE A 124 7.92 -3.71 5.01
CA ILE A 124 7.59 -2.62 4.09
C ILE A 124 8.82 -2.31 3.24
N ILE A 125 8.64 -2.37 1.93
CA ILE A 125 9.63 -2.11 0.89
C ILE A 125 9.25 -0.80 0.22
N GLU A 126 9.68 0.30 0.83
CA GLU A 126 9.32 1.65 0.34
C GLU A 126 10.24 2.77 0.87
N LYS A 127 10.95 2.53 1.99
CA LYS A 127 11.75 3.49 2.81
C LYS A 127 12.68 4.51 2.12
N ARG A 128 12.91 4.47 0.81
CA ARG A 128 13.72 5.47 0.10
C ARG A 128 13.02 6.14 -1.08
N SER A 129 11.92 5.58 -1.58
CA SER A 129 11.26 6.10 -2.77
C SER A 129 10.31 7.26 -2.50
N LEU A 130 9.87 7.48 -1.28
CA LEU A 130 8.98 8.62 -0.99
C LEU A 130 9.73 9.93 -0.80
N ALA A 131 11.00 9.86 -0.41
CA ALA A 131 11.89 11.02 -0.28
C ALA A 131 12.69 11.31 -1.57
N MET A 132 12.80 10.34 -2.48
CA MET A 132 13.56 10.47 -3.73
C MET A 132 12.62 10.53 -4.93
N ALA A 133 12.91 11.38 -5.91
CA ALA A 133 12.10 11.51 -7.14
C ALA A 133 12.12 10.23 -8.00
N GLU A 134 13.13 9.38 -7.82
CA GLU A 134 13.35 8.15 -8.57
C GLU A 134 13.66 6.99 -7.63
N TRP A 135 13.22 5.78 -8.00
CA TRP A 135 13.46 4.58 -7.22
C TRP A 135 14.96 4.19 -7.21
N PRO A 136 15.58 3.92 -6.05
CA PRO A 136 17.05 3.87 -5.95
C PRO A 136 17.69 2.56 -6.42
N VAL A 137 16.96 1.43 -6.45
CA VAL A 137 17.52 0.09 -6.73
C VAL A 137 16.54 -0.81 -7.45
N THR A 138 16.97 -1.69 -8.34
CA THR A 138 16.06 -2.67 -8.94
C THR A 138 15.70 -3.76 -7.92
N LEU A 139 14.41 -4.02 -7.73
CA LEU A 139 13.92 -5.09 -6.86
C LEU A 139 13.51 -6.30 -7.68
N ARG A 140 13.99 -7.48 -7.30
CA ARG A 140 13.64 -8.75 -7.96
C ARG A 140 13.25 -9.80 -6.94
N ALA A 141 12.28 -10.63 -7.29
CA ALA A 141 12.03 -11.85 -6.53
C ALA A 141 13.22 -12.81 -6.69
N SER A 142 13.63 -13.46 -5.60
CA SER A 142 14.76 -14.40 -5.58
C SER A 142 14.35 -15.85 -5.32
N ASN A 143 13.05 -16.12 -5.29
CA ASN A 143 12.49 -17.46 -5.21
C ASN A 143 11.27 -17.62 -6.12
N ASP A 144 10.78 -18.85 -6.25
CA ASP A 144 9.74 -19.20 -7.22
C ASP A 144 8.33 -18.69 -6.86
N LEU A 145 8.14 -18.22 -5.62
CA LEU A 145 6.87 -17.68 -5.14
C LEU A 145 7.11 -16.52 -4.17
N THR A 146 7.11 -15.32 -4.73
CA THR A 146 7.07 -14.09 -3.95
C THR A 146 5.70 -13.44 -4.10
N LEU A 147 5.04 -13.18 -2.98
CA LEU A 147 3.79 -12.44 -2.92
C LEU A 147 4.04 -11.11 -2.22
N VAL A 148 3.77 -10.02 -2.91
CA VAL A 148 3.72 -8.68 -2.33
C VAL A 148 2.30 -8.12 -2.42
N VAL A 149 1.99 -7.25 -1.48
CA VAL A 149 0.78 -6.44 -1.52
C VAL A 149 1.21 -4.99 -1.68
N TRP A 150 0.50 -4.22 -2.51
CA TRP A 150 0.80 -2.81 -2.69
C TRP A 150 -0.41 -1.91 -2.52
N ILE A 151 -0.13 -0.66 -2.15
CA ILE A 151 -1.09 0.44 -2.03
C ILE A 151 -0.42 1.73 -2.52
N SER A 152 -1.13 2.57 -3.26
CA SER A 152 -0.57 3.86 -3.70
C SER A 152 -0.51 4.86 -2.55
N LYS A 153 0.45 5.78 -2.64
CA LYS A 153 0.66 6.86 -1.67
C LYS A 153 -0.58 7.70 -1.51
N LEU A 154 -1.14 8.19 -2.62
CA LEU A 154 -2.35 9.00 -2.60
C LEU A 154 -3.51 8.28 -1.93
N THR A 155 -3.72 7.00 -2.25
CA THR A 155 -4.79 6.23 -1.59
C THR A 155 -4.52 6.16 -0.10
N LEU A 156 -3.31 5.82 0.33
CA LEU A 156 -2.99 5.69 1.74
C LEU A 156 -3.16 7.01 2.52
N GLU A 157 -2.74 8.14 1.93
CA GLU A 157 -2.92 9.48 2.52
C GLU A 157 -4.39 9.86 2.69
N VAL A 158 -5.21 9.57 1.69
CA VAL A 158 -6.64 9.81 1.79
C VAL A 158 -7.28 8.90 2.85
N MET A 159 -6.84 7.64 2.98
CA MET A 159 -7.33 6.75 4.03
C MET A 159 -6.96 7.25 5.43
N LEU A 160 -5.73 7.73 5.58
CA LEU A 160 -5.15 8.13 6.86
C LEU A 160 -5.31 9.61 7.20
N ASP A 161 -6.06 10.37 6.40
CA ASP A 161 -6.30 11.81 6.62
C ASP A 161 -5.03 12.65 6.83
N GLY A 162 -3.96 12.33 6.11
CA GLY A 162 -2.67 12.91 6.43
C GLY A 162 -1.50 12.45 5.56
N PRO A 163 -0.41 13.24 5.48
CA PRO A 163 0.82 12.87 4.78
C PRO A 163 1.40 11.54 5.25
N THR A 164 1.76 10.70 4.29
CA THR A 164 2.39 9.40 4.61
C THR A 164 3.77 9.54 5.24
N GLU A 165 4.45 10.68 5.05
CA GLU A 165 5.78 10.97 5.59
C GLU A 165 5.82 10.86 7.13
N LYS A 166 4.79 11.34 7.82
CA LYS A 166 4.71 11.26 9.29
C LYS A 166 4.50 9.83 9.80
N LEU A 167 3.97 8.94 8.97
CA LEU A 167 3.91 7.50 9.28
C LEU A 167 5.29 6.85 9.18
N LEU A 168 6.15 7.37 8.31
CA LEU A 168 7.54 6.91 8.16
C LEU A 168 8.39 7.38 9.33
N GLU A 169 8.21 8.64 9.77
CA GLU A 169 8.85 9.18 10.98
C GLU A 169 8.56 8.30 12.21
N LYS A 170 7.33 7.76 12.33
CA LYS A 170 6.95 6.80 13.38
C LYS A 170 7.75 5.48 13.33
N VAL A 171 8.04 4.97 12.13
CA VAL A 171 8.82 3.72 11.96
C VAL A 171 10.30 3.93 12.33
N GLU A 172 10.81 5.16 12.22
CA GLU A 172 12.18 5.53 12.56
C GLU A 172 12.34 5.96 14.03
N SER A 173 11.37 6.68 14.60
CA SER A 173 11.44 7.23 15.96
C SER A 173 10.89 6.31 17.04
N GLY A 174 10.04 5.33 16.68
CA GLY A 174 9.41 4.42 17.61
C GLY A 174 8.32 5.05 18.50
N SER A 175 7.91 6.30 18.24
CA SER A 175 6.89 7.03 19.02
C SER A 175 5.84 7.70 18.12
N ILE A 176 4.59 7.76 18.59
CA ILE A 176 3.52 8.60 18.03
C ILE A 176 3.52 9.91 18.83
N ASP A 177 3.98 11.00 18.21
CA ASP A 177 3.47 12.32 18.58
C ASP A 177 2.08 12.46 17.96
N ASP A 178 1.06 12.62 18.83
CA ASP A 178 -0.37 13.02 18.74
C ASP A 178 -1.08 13.27 17.39
N TRP A 179 -0.61 12.71 16.29
CA TRP A 179 -1.07 12.95 14.93
C TRP A 179 -1.62 11.64 14.35
N TRP A 180 -2.60 11.05 15.04
CA TRP A 180 -3.42 9.99 14.46
C TRP A 180 -4.85 10.53 14.33
N PRO A 181 -5.46 10.54 13.13
CA PRO A 181 -6.78 11.15 12.95
C PRO A 181 -7.91 10.36 13.63
N PHE A 182 -7.64 9.12 14.04
CA PHE A 182 -8.62 8.20 14.61
C PHE A 182 -8.36 7.82 16.07
N ARG A 183 -7.58 8.61 16.81
CA ARG A 183 -7.48 8.47 18.27
C ARG A 183 -8.85 8.65 18.92
#